data_AF-A0A1F8UIF7-F1
#
_entry.id   AF-A0A1F8UIF7-F1
#
_cell.length_a   1.000
_cell.length_b   1.000
_cell.length_c   1.000
_cell.angle_alpha   90.00
_cell.angle_beta   90.00
_cell.angle_gamma   90.00
#
_symmetry.space_group_name_H-M   'P 1'
#
loop_
_entity.id
_entity.type
_entity.pdbx_description
1 polymer ?
#
loop_
_entity_poly.entity_id
_entity_poly.type
_entity_poly.pdbx_seq_one_letter_code
_entity_poly.pdbx_strand_id
1 'polypeptide(L)'
;MEEYGGDKELNMFEIAVCDNQGLLFAECQSDFESDAKDFIVKFMHSDIARSMDNNISPYHNTGTKQIGEALLESDNVKIFEGAIKNKDMLYWMGYIYRYWNKWLGESSECIYSQADYDYMVIVYNYFHTLSPEQAILRIKSKNK
;
A
#
# COMPACT_ATOMS: atom_id res chain seq x y z
N MET A 1 7.00 -26.61 -0.09
CA MET A 1 6.89 -25.45 -1.00
C MET A 1 5.48 -25.51 -1.56
N GLU A 2 4.49 -25.06 -0.79
CA GLU A 2 3.14 -24.87 -1.33
C GLU A 2 3.11 -23.54 -2.07
N GLU A 3 2.50 -23.59 -3.25
CA GLU A 3 2.51 -22.62 -4.32
C GLU A 3 1.91 -21.28 -3.88
N TYR A 4 2.71 -20.22 -3.90
CA TYR A 4 2.19 -18.86 -3.82
C TYR A 4 1.43 -18.56 -5.12
N GLY A 5 0.11 -18.50 -5.05
CA GLY A 5 -0.76 -17.84 -6.04
C GLY A 5 -0.53 -18.23 -7.51
N GLY A 6 -0.14 -19.48 -7.78
CA GLY A 6 0.48 -19.93 -9.03
C GLY A 6 -0.25 -19.63 -10.35
N ASP A 7 -1.54 -19.26 -10.32
CA ASP A 7 -2.32 -18.87 -11.50
C ASP A 7 -3.31 -17.72 -11.23
N LYS A 8 -3.24 -17.03 -10.07
CA LYS A 8 -4.22 -15.97 -9.74
C LYS A 8 -3.85 -14.67 -10.45
N GLU A 9 -4.59 -14.32 -11.48
CA GLU A 9 -4.59 -12.99 -12.10
C GLU A 9 -5.66 -12.10 -11.46
N LEU A 10 -5.29 -10.86 -11.12
CA LEU A 10 -6.25 -9.89 -10.57
C LEU A 10 -7.15 -9.37 -11.68
N ASN A 11 -8.43 -9.23 -11.39
CA ASN A 11 -9.36 -8.63 -12.34
C ASN A 11 -9.22 -7.09 -12.39
N MET A 12 -9.83 -6.46 -13.39
CA MET A 12 -9.74 -5.00 -13.58
C MET A 12 -10.18 -4.18 -12.36
N PHE A 13 -11.18 -4.65 -11.61
CA PHE A 13 -11.62 -3.96 -10.40
C PHE A 13 -10.59 -4.07 -9.28
N GLU A 14 -10.00 -5.26 -9.07
CA GLU A 14 -8.92 -5.45 -8.10
C GLU A 14 -7.70 -4.60 -8.43
N ILE A 15 -7.34 -4.50 -9.72
CA ILE A 15 -6.25 -3.63 -10.20
C ILE A 15 -6.58 -2.17 -9.90
N ALA A 16 -7.79 -1.71 -10.19
CA ALA A 16 -8.21 -0.33 -9.90
C ALA A 16 -8.15 0.00 -8.39
N VAL A 17 -8.46 -0.95 -7.53
CA VAL A 17 -8.30 -0.79 -6.07
C VAL A 17 -6.83 -0.68 -5.68
N CYS A 18 -5.92 -1.41 -6.36
CA CYS A 18 -4.48 -1.26 -6.16
C CYS A 18 -3.97 0.10 -6.61
N ASP A 19 -4.41 0.57 -7.78
CA ASP A 19 -4.09 1.90 -8.31
C ASP A 19 -4.54 3.00 -7.36
N ASN A 20 -5.77 2.91 -6.84
CA ASN A 20 -6.31 3.91 -5.92
C ASN A 20 -5.46 4.03 -4.64
N GLN A 21 -5.02 2.91 -4.05
CA GLN A 21 -4.12 2.97 -2.90
C GLN A 21 -2.73 3.49 -3.26
N GLY A 22 -2.20 3.14 -4.44
CA GLY A 22 -0.96 3.71 -4.96
C GLY A 22 -1.05 5.24 -5.07
N LEU A 23 -2.11 5.74 -5.70
CA LEU A 23 -2.33 7.18 -5.85
C LEU A 23 -2.47 7.89 -4.51
N LEU A 24 -3.25 7.33 -3.58
CA LEU A 24 -3.38 7.86 -2.22
C LEU A 24 -2.01 8.05 -1.55
N PHE A 25 -1.11 7.07 -1.69
CA PHE A 25 0.22 7.15 -1.10
C PHE A 25 1.10 8.17 -1.83
N ALA A 26 1.00 8.28 -3.16
CA ALA A 26 1.72 9.28 -3.93
C ALA A 26 1.30 10.73 -3.61
N GLU A 27 0.06 10.90 -3.16
CA GLU A 27 -0.57 12.18 -2.85
C GLU A 27 -0.44 12.59 -1.36
N CYS A 28 -0.04 11.66 -0.47
CA CYS A 28 0.00 11.89 0.99
C CYS A 28 0.70 13.20 1.42
N GLN A 29 1.79 13.59 0.74
CA GLN A 29 2.52 14.82 1.05
C GLN A 29 1.95 16.06 0.36
N SER A 30 1.49 15.95 -0.89
CA SER A 30 1.05 17.12 -1.66
C SER A 30 -0.37 17.56 -1.36
N ASP A 31 -1.24 16.60 -1.03
CA ASP A 31 -2.68 16.83 -0.96
C ASP A 31 -3.18 16.81 0.50
N PHE A 32 -2.40 16.21 1.41
CA PHE A 32 -2.75 16.05 2.83
C PHE A 32 -1.68 16.59 3.78
N GLU A 33 -0.61 17.23 3.26
CA GLU A 33 0.49 17.81 4.03
C GLU A 33 1.08 16.85 5.09
N SER A 34 1.02 15.55 4.85
CA SER A 34 1.29 14.50 5.84
C SER A 34 2.68 13.89 5.65
N ASP A 35 3.36 13.56 6.75
CA ASP A 35 4.60 12.79 6.69
C ASP A 35 4.32 11.41 6.08
N ALA A 36 5.03 11.08 4.99
CA ALA A 36 4.74 9.87 4.22
C ALA A 36 4.88 8.59 5.05
N LYS A 37 5.88 8.51 5.95
CA LYS A 37 6.10 7.32 6.76
C LYS A 37 4.98 7.16 7.78
N ASP A 38 4.64 8.25 8.46
CA ASP A 38 3.59 8.28 9.50
C ASP A 38 2.19 8.04 8.89
N PHE A 39 1.90 8.62 7.73
CA PHE A 39 0.66 8.40 6.98
C PHE A 39 0.52 6.92 6.59
N ILE A 40 1.56 6.34 5.99
CA ILE A 40 1.51 4.95 5.49
C ILE A 40 1.37 3.95 6.64
N VAL A 41 2.13 4.10 7.72
CA VAL A 41 2.00 3.18 8.87
C VAL A 41 0.59 3.26 9.47
N LYS A 42 0.03 4.46 9.62
CA LYS A 42 -1.33 4.64 10.15
C LYS A 42 -2.38 4.06 9.21
N PHE A 43 -2.28 4.35 7.92
CA PHE A 43 -3.16 3.78 6.92
C PHE A 43 -3.14 2.25 7.00
N MET A 44 -1.97 1.62 6.98
CA MET A 44 -1.85 0.15 6.95
C MET A 44 -2.38 -0.54 8.22
N HIS A 45 -2.53 0.17 9.35
CA HIS A 45 -3.13 -0.33 10.60
C HIS A 45 -4.57 0.17 10.84
N SER A 46 -5.10 1.04 9.98
CA SER A 46 -6.41 1.68 10.14
C SER A 46 -7.58 0.74 9.89
N ASP A 47 -8.75 1.14 10.40
CA ASP A 47 -10.03 0.50 10.07
C ASP A 47 -10.37 0.61 8.58
N ILE A 48 -9.86 1.65 7.89
CA ILE A 48 -10.02 1.85 6.45
C ILE A 48 -9.31 0.72 5.69
N ALA A 49 -8.03 0.48 5.98
CA ALA A 49 -7.27 -0.59 5.34
C ALA A 49 -7.86 -1.98 5.66
N ARG A 50 -8.27 -2.20 6.92
CA ARG A 50 -8.96 -3.43 7.32
C ARG A 50 -10.28 -3.63 6.58
N SER A 51 -11.02 -2.55 6.32
CA SER A 51 -12.22 -2.59 5.47
C SER A 51 -11.86 -2.98 4.03
N MET A 52 -10.83 -2.35 3.46
CA MET A 52 -10.36 -2.61 2.09
C MET A 52 -9.74 -4.00 1.87
N ASP A 53 -9.28 -4.67 2.93
CA ASP A 53 -8.79 -6.05 2.89
C ASP A 53 -9.87 -7.04 2.47
N ASN A 54 -11.15 -6.74 2.75
CA ASN A 54 -12.28 -7.54 2.32
C ASN A 54 -12.52 -7.45 0.80
N ASN A 55 -13.34 -8.36 0.26
CA ASN A 55 -13.72 -8.34 -1.17
C ASN A 55 -14.65 -7.19 -1.52
N ILE A 56 -15.43 -6.70 -0.54
CA ILE A 56 -16.39 -5.61 -0.72
C ILE A 56 -16.13 -4.59 0.38
N SER A 57 -15.75 -3.37 -0.02
CA SER A 57 -15.55 -2.24 0.87
C SER A 57 -16.14 -0.98 0.24
N PRO A 58 -16.78 -0.08 1.03
CA PRO A 58 -17.18 1.23 0.53
C PRO A 58 -15.98 2.04 0.01
N TYR A 59 -14.79 1.82 0.57
CA TYR A 59 -13.58 2.53 0.17
C TYR A 59 -13.01 2.09 -1.18
N HIS A 60 -13.43 0.93 -1.73
CA HIS A 60 -12.99 0.52 -3.07
C HIS A 60 -13.47 1.46 -4.18
N ASN A 61 -14.62 2.12 -3.99
CA ASN A 61 -15.21 3.07 -4.93
C ASN A 61 -15.06 4.53 -4.47
N THR A 62 -14.22 4.78 -3.47
CA THR A 62 -14.02 6.12 -2.90
C THR A 62 -12.72 6.71 -3.44
N GLY A 63 -12.72 8.01 -3.78
CA GLY A 63 -11.51 8.69 -4.26
C GLY A 63 -10.44 8.86 -3.17
N THR A 64 -9.19 9.05 -3.60
CA THR A 64 -8.04 9.21 -2.71
C THR A 64 -8.25 10.32 -1.69
N LYS A 65 -8.74 11.49 -2.12
CA LYS A 65 -9.04 12.64 -1.25
C LYS A 65 -9.92 12.26 -0.06
N GLN A 66 -11.07 11.63 -0.31
CA GLN A 66 -11.98 11.26 0.76
C GLN A 66 -11.41 10.17 1.67
N ILE A 67 -10.63 9.23 1.13
CA ILE A 67 -9.95 8.21 1.93
C ILE A 67 -8.90 8.85 2.85
N GLY A 68 -8.08 9.77 2.32
CA GLY A 68 -7.06 10.45 3.09
C GLY A 68 -7.67 11.37 4.15
N GLU A 69 -8.71 12.14 3.83
CA GLU A 69 -9.46 12.94 4.81
C GLU A 69 -10.02 12.06 5.94
N ALA A 70 -10.64 10.91 5.61
CA ALA A 70 -11.14 9.98 6.61
C ALA A 70 -10.03 9.43 7.53
N LEU A 71 -8.83 9.19 7.01
CA LEU A 71 -7.67 8.77 7.82
C LEU A 71 -7.21 9.90 8.76
N LEU A 72 -7.16 11.14 8.27
CA LEU A 72 -6.78 12.30 9.09
C LEU A 72 -7.80 12.59 10.20
N GLU A 73 -9.08 12.28 9.98
CA GLU A 73 -10.13 12.39 10.98
C GLU A 73 -10.03 11.28 12.04
N SER A 74 -9.64 10.06 11.65
CA SER A 74 -9.53 8.92 12.57
C SER A 74 -8.22 8.89 13.35
N ASP A 75 -7.14 9.42 12.77
CA ASP A 75 -5.79 9.28 13.30
C ASP A 75 -5.01 10.60 13.24
N ASN A 76 -4.24 10.89 14.28
CA ASN A 76 -3.41 12.10 14.33
C ASN A 76 -2.12 11.95 13.51
N VAL A 77 -2.21 11.96 12.18
CA VAL A 77 -1.05 11.88 11.26
C VAL A 77 -0.17 13.12 11.40
N LYS A 78 1.16 12.92 11.44
CA LYS A 78 2.13 14.00 11.56
C LYS A 78 2.14 14.85 10.29
N ILE A 79 2.25 16.16 10.47
CA ILE A 79 2.52 17.09 9.38
C ILE A 79 3.93 16.82 8.83
N PHE A 80 4.07 16.93 7.53
CA PHE A 80 5.34 16.80 6.84
C PHE A 80 6.21 18.06 7.02
N GLU A 81 7.41 17.90 7.58
CA GLU A 81 8.37 19.00 7.82
C GLU A 81 9.69 18.83 7.03
N GLY A 82 9.75 17.88 6.10
CA GLY A 82 11.01 17.40 5.50
C GLY A 82 11.16 17.64 4.00
N ALA A 83 11.83 16.71 3.33
CA ALA A 83 11.96 16.68 1.87
C ALA A 83 10.84 15.84 1.23
N ILE A 84 10.32 16.34 0.10
CA ILE A 84 9.31 15.65 -0.69
C ILE A 84 9.89 14.29 -1.11
N LYS A 85 9.14 13.22 -0.84
CA LYS A 85 9.50 11.86 -1.23
C LYS A 85 9.18 11.65 -2.71
N ASN A 86 9.89 10.71 -3.32
CA ASN A 86 9.63 10.32 -4.69
C ASN A 86 8.20 9.77 -4.81
N LYS A 87 7.35 10.44 -5.62
CA LYS A 87 5.95 10.04 -5.83
C LYS A 87 5.81 8.65 -6.45
N ASP A 88 6.68 8.27 -7.38
CA ASP A 88 6.66 6.95 -8.02
C ASP A 88 6.97 5.83 -7.00
N MET A 89 7.88 6.10 -6.06
CA MET A 89 8.19 5.18 -4.97
C MET A 89 7.01 5.00 -4.02
N LEU A 90 6.34 6.08 -3.65
CA LEU A 90 5.15 6.02 -2.79
C LEU A 90 3.98 5.34 -3.50
N TYR A 91 3.76 5.66 -4.77
CA TYR A 91 2.77 4.97 -5.61
C TYR A 91 3.04 3.47 -5.65
N TRP A 92 4.27 3.08 -5.99
CA TRP A 92 4.65 1.69 -6.07
C TRP A 92 4.46 0.96 -4.73
N MET A 93 4.83 1.59 -3.61
CA MET A 93 4.64 1.02 -2.28
C MET A 93 3.15 0.76 -1.98
N GLY A 94 2.29 1.74 -2.22
CA GLY A 94 0.84 1.61 -2.00
C GLY A 94 0.23 0.55 -2.91
N TYR A 95 0.63 0.55 -4.18
CA TYR A 95 0.21 -0.44 -5.18
C TYR A 95 0.61 -1.86 -4.77
N ILE A 96 1.87 -2.09 -4.42
CA ILE A 96 2.38 -3.41 -4.04
C ILE A 96 1.68 -3.95 -2.79
N TYR A 97 1.46 -3.12 -1.76
CA TYR A 97 0.75 -3.57 -0.57
C TYR A 97 -0.68 -4.03 -0.89
N ARG A 98 -1.41 -3.28 -1.71
CA ARG A 98 -2.79 -3.67 -2.06
C ARG A 98 -2.82 -4.85 -3.01
N TYR A 99 -1.88 -4.92 -3.96
CA TYR A 99 -1.73 -6.06 -4.86
C TYR A 99 -1.44 -7.32 -4.05
N TRP A 100 -0.55 -7.25 -3.07
CA TRP A 100 -0.25 -8.37 -2.17
C TRP A 100 -1.50 -8.84 -1.43
N ASN A 101 -2.28 -7.92 -0.85
CA ASN A 101 -3.55 -8.27 -0.22
C ASN A 101 -4.50 -8.97 -1.20
N LYS A 102 -4.71 -8.43 -2.41
CA LYS A 102 -5.62 -9.04 -3.39
C LYS A 102 -5.09 -10.36 -3.94
N TRP A 103 -3.78 -10.51 -4.09
CA TRP A 103 -3.17 -11.70 -4.67
C TRP A 103 -3.06 -12.86 -3.66
N LEU A 104 -2.57 -12.60 -2.45
CA LEU A 104 -2.30 -13.64 -1.44
C LEU A 104 -3.30 -13.66 -0.27
N GLY A 105 -4.19 -12.68 -0.17
CA GLY A 105 -5.21 -12.60 0.89
C GLY A 105 -4.67 -12.18 2.26
N GLU A 106 -3.40 -11.79 2.35
CA GLU A 106 -2.80 -11.30 3.60
C GLU A 106 -3.37 -9.93 3.96
N SER A 107 -3.62 -9.69 5.25
CA SER A 107 -4.14 -8.40 5.71
C SER A 107 -3.11 -7.28 5.56
N SER A 108 -3.57 -6.04 5.46
CA SER A 108 -2.71 -4.85 5.36
C SER A 108 -1.69 -4.80 6.52
N GLU A 109 -2.16 -5.06 7.74
CA GLU A 109 -1.30 -5.11 8.93
C GLU A 109 -0.24 -6.22 8.84
N CYS A 110 -0.62 -7.43 8.41
CA CYS A 110 0.31 -8.54 8.24
C CYS A 110 1.37 -8.23 7.16
N ILE A 111 0.96 -7.62 6.05
CA ILE A 111 1.85 -7.21 4.97
C ILE A 111 2.85 -6.16 5.48
N TYR A 112 2.37 -5.13 6.19
CA TYR A 112 3.25 -4.08 6.70
C TYR A 112 4.24 -4.60 7.73
N SER A 113 3.85 -5.58 8.56
CA SER A 113 4.78 -6.23 9.51
C SER A 113 5.93 -6.99 8.82
N GLN A 114 5.71 -7.47 7.59
CA GLN A 114 6.71 -8.19 6.80
C GLN A 114 7.56 -7.23 5.95
N ALA A 115 7.01 -6.09 5.58
CA ALA A 115 7.65 -5.08 4.76
C ALA A 115 7.20 -3.70 5.19
N ASP A 116 7.91 -3.12 6.16
CA ASP A 116 7.63 -1.78 6.64
C ASP A 116 8.07 -0.69 5.64
N TYR A 117 7.78 0.57 5.96
CA TYR A 117 8.12 1.70 5.12
C TYR A 117 9.61 1.77 4.78
N ASP A 118 10.50 1.64 5.77
CA ASP A 118 11.94 1.81 5.57
C ASP A 118 12.49 0.71 4.66
N TYR A 119 12.02 -0.52 4.86
CA TYR A 119 12.38 -1.64 4.01
C TYR A 119 11.85 -1.46 2.58
N MET A 120 10.60 -1.02 2.42
CA MET A 120 10.01 -0.78 1.10
C MET A 120 10.74 0.32 0.31
N VAL A 121 11.24 1.37 0.99
CA VAL A 121 12.11 2.39 0.37
C VAL A 121 13.41 1.78 -0.17
N ILE A 122 14.02 0.85 0.57
CA ILE A 122 15.26 0.21 0.13
C ILE A 122 15.01 -0.67 -1.10
N VAL A 123 14.00 -1.55 -1.04
CA VAL A 123 13.73 -2.53 -2.09
C VAL A 123 13.16 -1.93 -3.36
N TYR A 124 12.52 -0.76 -3.29
CA TYR A 124 12.07 -0.02 -4.47
C TYR A 124 13.20 0.08 -5.51
N ASN A 125 14.41 0.45 -5.10
CA ASN A 125 15.56 0.60 -6.01
C ASN A 125 15.93 -0.67 -6.79
N TYR A 126 15.55 -1.84 -6.28
CA TYR A 126 15.87 -3.13 -6.88
C TYR A 126 14.68 -3.79 -7.58
N PHE A 127 13.45 -3.54 -7.10
CA PHE A 127 12.27 -4.32 -7.47
C PHE A 127 11.19 -3.56 -8.23
N HIS A 128 11.28 -2.22 -8.35
CA HIS A 128 10.22 -1.43 -8.99
C HIS A 128 10.02 -1.70 -10.49
N THR A 129 10.98 -2.34 -11.15
CA THR A 129 10.88 -2.74 -12.56
C THR A 129 10.37 -4.18 -12.75
N LEU A 130 10.13 -4.91 -11.67
CA LEU A 130 9.60 -6.27 -11.70
C LEU A 130 8.07 -6.24 -11.81
N SER A 131 7.47 -7.38 -12.19
CA SER A 131 6.03 -7.54 -11.99
C SER A 131 5.68 -7.49 -10.49
N PRO A 132 4.45 -7.11 -10.11
CA PRO A 132 4.03 -7.08 -8.71
C PRO A 132 4.25 -8.42 -7.99
N GLU A 133 3.92 -9.54 -8.61
CA GLU A 133 4.12 -10.89 -8.08
C GLU A 133 5.59 -11.17 -7.82
N GLN A 134 6.44 -10.86 -8.79
CA GLN A 134 7.89 -11.05 -8.69
C GLN A 134 8.51 -10.19 -7.59
N ALA A 135 8.02 -8.97 -7.39
CA ALA A 135 8.43 -8.10 -6.31
C ALA A 135 7.98 -8.66 -4.95
N ILE A 136 6.71 -9.04 -4.81
CA ILE A 136 6.13 -9.60 -3.57
C ILE A 136 6.87 -10.88 -3.16
N LEU A 137 7.10 -11.80 -4.09
CA LEU A 137 7.82 -13.05 -3.79
C LEU A 137 9.25 -12.79 -3.29
N ARG A 138 9.97 -11.81 -3.88
CA ARG A 138 11.32 -11.42 -3.43
C ARG A 138 11.30 -10.72 -2.07
N ILE A 139 10.30 -9.89 -1.83
CA ILE A 139 10.09 -9.25 -0.53
C ILE A 139 9.88 -10.31 0.55
N LYS A 140 8.99 -11.28 0.31
CA LYS A 140 8.69 -12.37 1.24
C LYS A 140 9.86 -13.34 1.45
N SER A 141 10.70 -13.57 0.45
CA SER A 141 11.80 -14.54 0.56
C SER A 141 12.89 -14.12 1.55
N LYS A 142 12.96 -12.86 1.96
CA LYS A 142 13.91 -12.38 2.97
C LYS A 142 13.53 -12.81 4.40
N ASN A 143 12.27 -13.14 4.66
CA ASN A 143 11.77 -13.51 5.99
C ASN A 143 11.82 -15.03 6.24
N LYS A 144 12.65 -15.76 5.50
CA LYS A 144 12.92 -17.20 5.66
C LYS A 144 14.35 -17.47 6.07
#